data_AF-A0A2N0SG92-F1
#
_entry.id   AF-A0A2N0SG92-F1
#
_cell.length_a   1.000
_cell.length_b   1.000
_cell.length_c   1.000
_cell.angle_alpha   90.00
_cell.angle_beta   90.00
_cell.angle_gamma   90.00
#
_symmetry.space_group_name_H-M   'P 1'
#
loop_
_entity.id
_entity.type
_entity.pdbx_description
1 polymer ?
#
loop_
_entity_poly.entity_id
_entity_poly.type
_entity_poly.pdbx_seq_one_letter_code
_entity_poly.pdbx_strand_id
1 'polypeptide(L)'
;MDHVLQITHLHQNLKKILICNNYTSLYQSLLLSKDYNCSNTLNTITFYYVDFRVIINLDKVFGQLNVLESVHIINCSSLEQIINLSKPFKLKSLILNKVLQFESLQQLLLKSGDYLENFGLGFSYRLSSRQVLLGLIIKYCKNIKFLDLCIITSQ
;
A
#
# COMPACT_ATOMS: atom_id res chain seq x y z
N MET A 1 8.50 21.86 26.64
CA MET A 1 7.71 20.61 26.53
C MET A 1 7.71 20.25 25.06
N ASP A 2 8.44 19.21 24.69
CA ASP A 2 8.77 18.87 23.30
C ASP A 2 7.49 18.57 22.50
N HIS A 3 7.29 19.23 21.37
CA HIS A 3 6.13 18.97 20.49
C HIS A 3 6.09 17.50 20.04
N VAL A 4 7.25 16.84 20.00
CA VAL A 4 7.40 15.40 19.77
C VAL A 4 6.67 14.57 20.84
N LEU A 5 6.78 14.93 22.13
CA LEU A 5 6.13 14.23 23.25
C LEU A 5 4.59 14.37 23.27
N GLN A 6 4.05 15.46 22.72
CA GLN A 6 2.60 15.66 22.61
C GLN A 6 2.00 14.84 21.46
N ILE A 7 2.70 14.80 20.33
CA ILE A 7 2.33 13.98 19.17
C ILE A 7 2.39 12.49 19.54
N THR A 8 3.35 12.07 20.35
CA THR A 8 3.54 10.66 20.71
C THR A 8 2.46 10.08 21.64
N HIS A 9 1.87 10.88 22.54
CA HIS A 9 0.74 10.42 23.36
C HIS A 9 -0.55 10.21 22.56
N LEU A 10 -0.76 10.97 21.47
CA LEU A 10 -1.89 10.73 20.55
C LEU A 10 -1.78 9.39 19.81
N HIS A 11 -0.57 8.84 19.69
CA HIS A 11 -0.31 7.70 18.81
C HIS A 11 -0.51 6.32 19.45
N GLN A 12 -0.57 6.20 20.78
CA GLN A 12 -0.73 4.90 21.44
C GLN A 12 -2.03 4.17 21.03
N ASN A 13 -3.08 4.93 20.71
CA ASN A 13 -4.38 4.42 20.27
C ASN A 13 -4.66 4.65 18.78
N LEU A 14 -3.63 4.97 17.99
CA LEU A 14 -3.78 5.26 16.56
C LEU A 14 -4.26 4.01 15.82
N LYS A 15 -5.47 4.07 15.27
CA LYS A 15 -6.04 2.96 14.49
C LYS A 15 -5.73 3.05 13.00
N LYS A 16 -5.60 4.26 12.46
CA LYS A 16 -5.39 4.50 11.03
C LYS A 16 -4.32 5.54 10.78
N ILE A 17 -3.51 5.34 9.75
CA ILE A 17 -2.50 6.31 9.32
C ILE A 17 -2.50 6.47 7.80
N LEU A 18 -2.27 7.70 7.35
CA LEU A 18 -1.98 8.06 5.97
C LEU A 18 -0.52 8.52 5.88
N ILE A 19 0.24 7.95 4.97
CA ILE A 19 1.65 8.25 4.75
C ILE A 19 1.80 8.81 3.34
N CYS A 20 2.28 10.04 3.26
CA CYS A 20 2.55 10.73 2.01
C CYS A 20 4.06 10.84 1.78
N ASN A 21 4.49 11.01 0.51
CA ASN A 21 5.89 10.99 0.07
C ASN A 21 6.87 11.78 0.98
N ASN A 22 6.48 12.97 1.44
CA ASN A 22 7.35 13.87 2.23
C ASN A 22 7.51 13.46 3.71
N TYR A 23 6.82 12.40 4.17
CA TYR A 23 6.73 12.04 5.59
C TYR A 23 7.14 10.58 5.86
N THR A 24 7.84 9.94 4.93
CA THR A 24 8.26 8.53 5.04
C THR A 24 9.24 8.27 6.18
N SER A 25 10.12 9.22 6.50
CA SER A 25 11.04 9.14 7.64
C SER A 25 10.32 9.19 8.99
N LEU A 26 9.33 10.08 9.13
CA LEU A 26 8.51 10.19 10.35
C LEU A 26 7.72 8.91 10.63
N TYR A 27 7.22 8.26 9.57
CA TYR A 27 6.53 6.97 9.67
C TYR A 27 7.41 5.88 10.27
N GLN A 28 8.66 5.75 9.82
CA GLN A 28 9.58 4.75 10.34
C GLN A 28 9.90 4.98 11.81
N SER A 29 10.19 6.24 12.18
CA SER A 29 10.48 6.59 13.56
C SER A 29 9.28 6.30 14.46
N LEU A 30 8.05 6.53 13.99
CA LEU A 30 6.85 6.25 14.77
C LEU A 30 6.64 4.75 15.02
N LEU A 31 6.81 3.92 13.99
CA LEU A 31 6.52 2.49 14.09
C LEU A 31 7.64 1.65 14.70
N LEU A 32 8.88 2.08 14.57
CA LEU A 32 10.04 1.38 15.15
C LEU A 32 10.40 1.87 16.56
N SER A 33 9.78 2.96 17.05
CA SER A 33 10.02 3.47 18.40
C SER A 33 9.50 2.50 19.46
N LYS A 34 10.34 2.21 20.45
CA LYS A 34 9.97 1.37 21.61
C LYS A 34 8.98 2.06 22.54
N ASP A 35 9.03 3.39 22.60
CA ASP A 35 8.30 4.17 23.60
C ASP A 35 6.85 4.48 23.16
N TYR A 36 6.57 4.38 21.86
CA TYR A 36 5.31 4.87 21.26
C TYR A 36 4.72 3.93 20.21
N ASN A 37 4.87 2.62 20.44
CA ASN A 37 4.51 1.59 19.49
C ASN A 37 2.97 1.41 19.38
N CYS A 38 2.40 1.69 18.20
CA CYS A 38 0.98 1.43 17.88
C CYS A 38 0.73 0.05 17.25
N SER A 39 1.69 -0.88 17.34
CA SER A 39 1.61 -2.23 16.74
C SER A 39 0.35 -3.01 17.09
N ASN A 40 -0.23 -2.77 18.27
CA ASN A 40 -1.43 -3.46 18.74
C ASN A 40 -2.73 -2.68 18.49
N THR A 41 -2.65 -1.46 17.95
CA THR A 41 -3.82 -0.59 17.73
C THR A 41 -3.99 -0.20 16.27
N LEU A 42 -2.91 -0.10 15.51
CA LEU A 42 -2.91 0.30 14.10
C LEU A 42 -3.44 -0.81 13.20
N ASN A 43 -4.67 -0.62 12.69
CA ASN A 43 -5.36 -1.58 11.84
C ASN A 43 -5.39 -1.18 10.36
N THR A 44 -5.16 0.10 10.03
CA THR A 44 -5.24 0.61 8.66
C THR A 44 -4.02 1.44 8.32
N ILE A 45 -3.36 1.12 7.21
CA ILE A 45 -2.28 1.95 6.65
C ILE A 45 -2.65 2.33 5.22
N THR A 46 -2.58 3.63 4.91
CA THR A 46 -2.69 4.13 3.54
C THR A 46 -1.37 4.76 3.11
N PHE A 47 -0.80 4.29 2.02
CA PHE A 47 0.33 4.89 1.34
C PHE A 47 -0.16 5.71 0.15
N TYR A 48 0.23 6.98 0.08
CA TYR A 48 -0.18 7.91 -0.98
C TYR A 48 1.05 8.59 -1.60
N TYR A 49 1.30 8.35 -2.89
CA TYR A 49 2.46 8.88 -3.61
C TYR A 49 3.83 8.50 -3.02
N VAL A 50 3.91 7.39 -2.29
CA VAL A 50 5.15 6.94 -1.66
C VAL A 50 6.01 6.16 -2.66
N ASP A 51 7.30 6.49 -2.72
CA ASP A 51 8.30 5.62 -3.34
C ASP A 51 8.83 4.65 -2.29
N PHE A 52 8.48 3.37 -2.36
CA PHE A 52 8.92 2.40 -1.35
C PHE A 52 10.45 2.24 -1.28
N ARG A 53 11.22 2.64 -2.31
CA ARG A 53 12.71 2.63 -2.24
C ARG A 53 13.27 3.44 -1.08
N VAL A 54 12.58 4.50 -0.66
CA VAL A 54 13.06 5.35 0.44
C VAL A 54 12.70 4.77 1.82
N ILE A 55 11.84 3.74 1.87
CA ILE A 55 11.46 3.09 3.12
C ILE A 55 12.41 1.92 3.41
N ILE A 56 13.39 2.20 4.25
CA ILE A 56 14.29 1.20 4.86
C ILE A 56 13.51 0.31 5.87
N ASN A 57 13.84 -0.99 5.93
CA ASN A 57 13.30 -1.94 6.92
C ASN A 57 11.76 -2.09 6.91
N LEU A 58 11.11 -1.96 5.75
CA LEU A 58 9.65 -2.09 5.61
C LEU A 58 9.13 -3.45 6.15
N ASP A 59 9.91 -4.50 5.96
CA ASP A 59 9.67 -5.84 6.48
C ASP A 59 9.58 -5.88 8.01
N LYS A 60 10.50 -5.20 8.72
CA LYS A 60 10.50 -5.12 10.19
C LYS A 60 9.29 -4.35 10.69
N VAL A 61 8.94 -3.26 10.02
CA VAL A 61 7.78 -2.44 10.33
C VAL A 61 6.51 -3.29 10.24
N PHE A 62 6.27 -3.95 9.10
CA PHE A 62 5.12 -4.84 8.95
C PHE A 62 5.15 -6.00 9.95
N GLY A 63 6.34 -6.56 10.20
CA GLY A 63 6.62 -7.61 11.19
C GLY A 63 5.98 -7.35 12.55
N GLN A 64 6.03 -6.10 13.02
CA GLN A 64 5.56 -5.71 14.35
C GLN A 64 4.05 -5.46 14.44
N LEU A 65 3.37 -5.11 13.33
CA LEU A 65 1.94 -4.75 13.32
C LEU A 65 1.03 -5.96 13.55
N ASN A 66 0.48 -6.13 14.75
CA ASN A 66 -0.25 -7.33 15.16
C ASN A 66 -1.71 -7.34 14.74
N VAL A 67 -2.32 -6.16 14.59
CA VAL A 67 -3.77 -6.01 14.30
C VAL A 67 -4.04 -5.40 12.94
N LEU A 68 -3.08 -5.44 12.01
CA LEU A 68 -3.22 -4.83 10.69
C LEU A 68 -4.29 -5.55 9.86
N GLU A 69 -5.40 -4.86 9.61
CA GLU A 69 -6.57 -5.39 8.90
C GLU A 69 -6.64 -4.92 7.44
N SER A 70 -6.04 -3.76 7.14
CA SER A 70 -6.14 -3.16 5.81
C SER A 70 -4.93 -2.32 5.44
N VAL A 71 -4.45 -2.54 4.22
CA VAL A 71 -3.43 -1.72 3.57
C VAL A 71 -4.02 -1.16 2.29
N HIS A 72 -3.74 0.11 2.03
CA HIS A 72 -4.16 0.83 0.85
C HIS A 72 -2.94 1.44 0.17
N ILE A 73 -2.76 1.18 -1.11
CA ILE A 73 -1.64 1.70 -1.91
C ILE A 73 -2.22 2.54 -3.03
N ILE A 74 -1.91 3.83 -3.02
CA ILE A 74 -2.45 4.81 -3.96
C ILE A 74 -1.28 5.60 -4.56
N ASN A 75 -1.12 5.54 -5.88
CA ASN A 75 -0.12 6.26 -6.66
C ASN A 75 1.33 6.09 -6.19
N CYS A 76 1.65 4.96 -5.56
CA CYS A 76 2.99 4.65 -5.07
C CYS A 76 3.87 4.03 -6.17
N SER A 77 5.19 4.01 -5.94
CA SER A 77 6.18 3.37 -6.82
C SER A 77 7.06 2.38 -6.05
N SER A 78 7.79 1.55 -6.80
CA SER A 78 8.70 0.53 -6.26
C SER A 78 8.02 -0.53 -5.41
N LEU A 79 6.89 -1.04 -5.93
CA LEU A 79 6.06 -2.03 -5.24
C LEU A 79 6.75 -3.39 -5.05
N GLU A 80 7.92 -3.62 -5.64
CA GLU A 80 8.71 -4.83 -5.43
C GLU A 80 9.01 -5.04 -3.93
N GLN A 81 9.23 -3.96 -3.18
CA GLN A 81 9.40 -4.06 -1.73
C GLN A 81 8.14 -4.58 -1.02
N ILE A 82 6.96 -4.18 -1.48
CA ILE A 82 5.68 -4.64 -0.94
C ILE A 82 5.44 -6.10 -1.31
N ILE A 83 5.72 -6.48 -2.56
CA ILE A 83 5.57 -7.85 -3.05
C ILE A 83 6.48 -8.80 -2.27
N ASN A 84 7.66 -8.35 -1.86
CA ASN A 84 8.65 -9.15 -1.14
C ASN A 84 8.44 -9.22 0.37
N LEU A 85 7.40 -8.59 0.92
CA LEU A 85 7.09 -8.71 2.35
C LEU A 85 6.79 -10.17 2.73
N SER A 86 7.46 -10.64 3.79
CA SER A 86 7.31 -12.00 4.32
C SER A 86 6.03 -12.15 5.13
N LYS A 87 5.64 -11.11 5.88
CA LYS A 87 4.41 -11.11 6.66
C LYS A 87 3.21 -10.88 5.74
N PRO A 88 2.20 -11.78 5.73
CA PRO A 88 1.00 -11.57 4.96
C PRO A 88 0.20 -10.38 5.50
N PHE A 89 -0.43 -9.63 4.60
CA PHE A 89 -1.31 -8.52 4.92
C PHE A 89 -2.46 -8.45 3.91
N LYS A 90 -3.53 -7.74 4.27
CA LYS A 90 -4.71 -7.58 3.41
C LYS A 90 -4.61 -6.26 2.64
N LEU A 91 -4.24 -6.33 1.38
CA LEU A 91 -4.31 -5.17 0.48
C LEU A 91 -5.76 -4.97 0.05
N LYS A 92 -6.39 -3.88 0.52
CA LYS A 92 -7.79 -3.56 0.22
C LYS A 92 -7.95 -2.57 -0.92
N SER A 93 -6.95 -1.71 -1.14
CA SER A 93 -6.95 -0.78 -2.28
C SER A 93 -5.61 -0.80 -2.98
N LEU A 94 -5.65 -0.88 -4.31
CA LEU A 94 -4.52 -0.71 -5.19
C LEU A 94 -4.92 0.21 -6.35
N ILE A 95 -4.54 1.47 -6.28
CA ILE A 95 -4.84 2.47 -7.32
C ILE A 95 -3.52 3.06 -7.79
N LEU A 96 -3.18 2.92 -9.06
CA LEU A 96 -1.87 3.29 -9.58
C LEU A 96 -1.97 4.11 -10.85
N ASN A 97 -1.37 5.30 -10.85
CA ASN A 97 -1.22 6.14 -12.03
C ASN A 97 0.02 5.81 -12.88
N LYS A 98 0.86 4.87 -12.44
CA LYS A 98 2.07 4.44 -13.15
C LYS A 98 1.97 2.99 -13.59
N VAL A 99 2.57 2.71 -14.75
CA VAL A 99 2.72 1.37 -15.31
C VAL A 99 3.59 0.50 -14.40
N LEU A 100 3.04 -0.63 -13.98
CA LEU A 100 3.78 -1.75 -13.40
C LEU A 100 4.21 -2.72 -14.49
N GLN A 101 5.30 -3.45 -14.26
CA GLN A 101 5.58 -4.62 -15.07
C GLN A 101 4.49 -5.69 -14.85
N PHE A 102 4.11 -6.39 -15.91
CA PHE A 102 3.05 -7.41 -15.87
C PHE A 102 3.32 -8.50 -14.83
N GLU A 103 4.56 -8.96 -14.76
CA GLU A 103 5.02 -9.98 -13.79
C GLU A 103 4.75 -9.52 -12.34
N SER A 104 5.17 -8.30 -12.00
CA SER A 104 5.03 -7.72 -10.66
C SER A 104 3.55 -7.53 -10.30
N LEU A 105 2.74 -7.06 -11.24
CA LEU A 105 1.30 -6.91 -11.02
C LEU A 105 0.63 -8.27 -10.80
N GLN A 106 0.95 -9.27 -11.62
CA GLN A 106 0.42 -10.62 -11.46
C GLN A 106 0.80 -11.22 -10.09
N GLN A 107 2.04 -11.04 -9.64
CA GLN A 107 2.49 -11.50 -8.32
C GLN A 107 1.74 -10.81 -7.17
N LEU A 108 1.53 -9.49 -7.28
CA LEU A 108 0.78 -8.73 -6.28
C LEU A 108 -0.69 -9.17 -6.22
N LEU A 109 -1.32 -9.36 -7.38
CA LEU A 109 -2.70 -9.84 -7.48
C LEU A 109 -2.83 -11.30 -7.00
N LEU A 110 -1.86 -12.16 -7.27
CA LEU A 110 -1.86 -13.53 -6.75
C LEU A 110 -1.83 -13.56 -5.21
N LYS A 111 -1.09 -12.65 -4.58
CA LYS A 111 -0.98 -12.58 -3.12
C LYS A 111 -2.16 -11.90 -2.44
N SER A 112 -2.79 -10.94 -3.09
CA SER A 112 -3.73 -10.04 -2.42
C SER A 112 -5.06 -9.82 -3.13
N GLY A 113 -5.26 -10.42 -4.32
CA GLY A 113 -6.44 -10.22 -5.16
C GLY A 113 -7.75 -10.53 -4.45
N ASP A 114 -7.78 -11.58 -3.62
CA ASP A 114 -8.98 -11.95 -2.86
C ASP A 114 -9.36 -10.91 -1.79
N TYR A 115 -8.43 -10.07 -1.35
CA TYR A 115 -8.71 -9.00 -0.38
C TYR A 115 -9.02 -7.65 -1.02
N LEU A 116 -8.74 -7.48 -2.32
CA LEU A 116 -8.91 -6.21 -3.00
C LEU A 116 -10.39 -5.85 -3.12
N GLU A 117 -10.73 -4.68 -2.61
CA GLU A 117 -12.06 -4.07 -2.71
C GLU A 117 -12.05 -2.88 -3.69
N ASN A 118 -10.90 -2.22 -3.85
CA ASN A 118 -10.74 -1.07 -4.74
C ASN A 118 -9.52 -1.28 -5.65
N PHE A 119 -9.71 -1.26 -6.96
CA PHE A 119 -8.62 -1.40 -7.92
C PHE A 119 -8.67 -0.26 -8.93
N GLY A 120 -7.52 0.32 -9.23
CA GLY A 120 -7.39 1.33 -10.26
C GLY A 120 -6.05 1.25 -10.96
N LEU A 121 -6.05 1.39 -12.28
CA LEU A 121 -4.81 1.45 -13.07
C LEU A 121 -4.96 2.47 -14.20
N GLY A 122 -4.07 3.46 -14.19
CA GLY A 122 -3.91 4.39 -15.29
C GLY A 122 -3.38 3.67 -16.54
N PHE A 123 -4.19 3.61 -17.60
CA PHE A 123 -3.80 2.92 -18.82
C PHE A 123 -2.95 3.80 -19.74
N SER A 124 -1.63 3.69 -19.63
CA SER A 124 -0.73 4.01 -20.76
C SER A 124 -0.32 2.76 -21.56
N TYR A 125 -0.92 1.59 -21.26
CA TYR A 125 -0.69 0.35 -22.00
C TYR A 125 -1.42 0.32 -23.35
N ARG A 126 -0.79 -0.36 -24.33
CA ARG A 126 -1.40 -0.74 -25.62
C ARG A 126 -2.67 -1.56 -25.42
N LEU A 127 -3.60 -1.53 -26.37
CA LEU A 127 -4.89 -2.25 -26.29
C LEU A 127 -4.76 -3.75 -25.96
N SER A 128 -3.79 -4.45 -26.56
CA SER A 128 -3.53 -5.88 -26.28
C SER A 128 -3.17 -6.15 -24.82
N SER A 129 -2.33 -5.29 -24.24
CA SER A 129 -1.95 -5.31 -22.83
C SER A 129 -3.14 -5.04 -21.89
N ARG A 130 -4.16 -4.31 -22.34
CA ARG A 130 -5.38 -4.05 -21.54
C ARG A 130 -6.24 -5.30 -21.37
N GLN A 131 -6.38 -6.12 -22.41
CA GLN A 131 -7.13 -7.38 -22.32
C GLN A 131 -6.48 -8.37 -21.35
N VAL A 132 -5.15 -8.49 -21.41
CA VAL A 132 -4.38 -9.32 -20.46
C VAL A 132 -4.60 -8.85 -19.03
N LEU A 133 -4.54 -7.53 -18.78
CA LEU A 133 -4.80 -6.96 -17.46
C LEU A 133 -6.21 -7.32 -16.95
N LEU A 134 -7.25 -7.11 -17.77
CA LEU A 134 -8.62 -7.45 -17.39
C LEU A 134 -8.75 -8.94 -17.04
N GLY A 135 -8.09 -9.81 -17.81
CA GLY A 135 -8.03 -11.24 -17.51
C GLY A 135 -7.39 -11.54 -16.14
N LEU A 136 -6.31 -10.85 -15.77
CA LEU A 136 -5.69 -10.98 -14.45
C LEU A 136 -6.62 -10.50 -13.33
N ILE A 137 -7.29 -9.36 -13.51
CA ILE A 137 -8.24 -8.81 -12.53
C ILE A 137 -9.39 -9.81 -12.32
N ILE A 138 -10.03 -10.29 -13.38
CA ILE A 138 -11.13 -11.28 -13.30
C ILE A 138 -10.67 -12.57 -12.64
N LYS A 139 -9.44 -13.02 -12.96
CA LYS A 139 -8.87 -14.26 -12.42
C LYS A 139 -8.64 -14.16 -10.91
N TYR A 140 -7.99 -13.09 -10.45
CA TYR A 140 -7.46 -13.00 -9.09
C TYR A 140 -8.29 -12.13 -8.13
N CYS A 141 -9.09 -11.19 -8.62
CA CYS A 141 -9.83 -10.26 -7.75
C CYS A 141 -11.31 -10.66 -7.70
N LYS A 142 -11.79 -11.10 -6.52
CA LYS A 142 -13.17 -11.58 -6.35
C LYS A 142 -14.10 -10.59 -5.64
N ASN A 143 -13.55 -9.58 -4.98
CA ASN A 143 -14.29 -8.70 -4.06
C ASN A 143 -14.26 -7.23 -4.48
N ILE A 144 -14.00 -6.93 -5.76
CA ILE A 144 -13.93 -5.56 -6.27
C ILE A 144 -15.31 -4.88 -6.14
N LYS A 145 -15.32 -3.77 -5.42
CA LYS A 145 -16.46 -2.86 -5.23
C LYS A 145 -16.28 -1.55 -6.01
N PHE A 146 -15.02 -1.15 -6.19
CA PHE A 146 -14.65 0.03 -6.98
C PHE A 146 -13.58 -0.34 -7.99
N LEU A 147 -13.81 0.00 -9.25
CA LEU A 147 -12.91 -0.27 -10.36
C LEU A 147 -12.70 1.00 -11.18
N ASP A 148 -11.47 1.53 -11.17
CA ASP A 148 -11.06 2.69 -11.96
C ASP A 148 -10.14 2.28 -13.11
N LEU A 149 -10.69 2.38 -14.32
CA LEU A 149 -10.03 2.00 -15.56
C LEU A 149 -9.77 3.23 -16.46
N CYS A 150 -9.28 4.33 -15.89
CA CYS A 150 -9.00 5.55 -16.66
C CYS A 150 -7.86 5.39 -17.69
N ILE A 151 -8.08 5.90 -18.91
CA ILE A 151 -7.02 6.09 -19.90
C ILE A 151 -6.25 7.35 -19.52
N ILE A 152 -4.95 7.22 -19.26
CA ILE A 152 -4.07 8.39 -19.14
C ILE A 152 -3.66 8.75 -20.56
N THR A 153 -4.34 9.72 -21.17
CA THR A 153 -3.85 10.40 -22.36
C THR A 153 -2.81 11.42 -21.93
N SER A 154 -1.54 11.23 -22.31
CA SER A 154 -0.58 12.32 -22.28
C SER A 154 -1.03 13.39 -23.28
N GLN A 155 -1.32 14.59 -22.80
CA GLN A 155 -1.30 15.80 -23.63
C GLN A 155 0.15 16.15 -23.97
#